data_AF-V6JJW9-F1
#
_entry.id   AF-V6JJW9-F1
#
_cell.length_a   1.000
_cell.length_b   1.000
_cell.length_c   1.000
_cell.angle_alpha   90.00
_cell.angle_beta   90.00
_cell.angle_gamma   90.00
#
_symmetry.space_group_name_H-M   'P 1'
#
loop_
_entity.id
_entity.type
_entity.pdbx_description
1 polymer ?
#
loop_
_entity_poly.entity_id
_entity_poly.type
_entity_poly.pdbx_seq_one_letter_code
_entity_poly.pdbx_strand_id
1 'polypeptide(L)'
;MLVQALREVREAEAALAGRFRAHIAVTPAGEYREIMERRMGDARGHVYLLDERLNSLNPRGLVQTVAGNVLRFTEQAARLSLETARAVPNALVWGRGTATRQQMLRNAQDEYAVTALGVAVCRAAERIAEKAQDAISSDLLRSIRHDGEETLEEIGNSLERHAEAAVLAAERPAVVGAARALREWSRWLRETAERMPGADRLRGTPDGALMSEAELPISDYRRLSAGMILDRLPQLPQTDLATVGAYERSHAARPTILGRIADLLGPEPWPGYDGMHEDEIRKRLGEASERVTRRVLDYERRHQARSTILMASAGVLA
;
A
#
# COMPACT_ATOMS: atom_id res chain seq x y z
N MET A 1 18.54 18.86 -38.36
CA MET A 1 18.08 17.66 -37.61
C MET A 1 19.02 17.28 -36.49
N LEU A 2 20.34 17.20 -36.71
CA LEU A 2 21.32 16.87 -35.65
C LEU A 2 21.27 17.80 -34.42
N VAL A 3 21.29 19.13 -34.64
CA VAL A 3 21.20 20.11 -33.53
C VAL A 3 19.92 19.91 -32.68
N GLN A 4 18.81 19.57 -33.32
CA GLN A 4 17.56 19.31 -32.62
C GLN A 4 17.63 17.99 -31.82
N ALA A 5 18.17 16.93 -32.40
CA ALA A 5 18.37 15.66 -31.71
C ALA A 5 19.29 15.80 -30.48
N LEU A 6 20.36 16.59 -30.58
CA LEU A 6 21.25 16.88 -29.45
C LEU A 6 20.53 17.67 -28.34
N ARG A 7 19.65 18.61 -28.70
CA ARG A 7 18.80 19.32 -27.72
C ARG A 7 17.84 18.39 -27.00
N GLU A 8 17.23 17.45 -27.72
CA GLU A 8 16.31 16.46 -27.13
C GLU A 8 17.03 15.56 -26.12
N VAL A 9 18.23 15.08 -26.45
CA VAL A 9 19.05 14.30 -25.50
C VAL A 9 19.45 15.14 -24.29
N ARG A 10 19.85 16.39 -24.50
CA ARG A 10 20.18 17.32 -23.42
C ARG A 10 19.00 17.56 -22.47
N GLU A 11 17.80 17.72 -23.03
CA GLU A 11 16.58 17.87 -22.24
C GLU A 11 16.25 16.60 -21.45
N ALA A 12 16.45 15.42 -22.03
CA ALA A 12 16.28 14.14 -21.34
C ALA A 12 17.27 13.99 -20.16
N GLU A 13 18.55 14.31 -20.36
CA GLU A 13 19.56 14.28 -19.29
C GLU A 13 19.29 15.30 -18.18
N ALA A 14 18.83 16.51 -18.54
CA ALA A 14 18.43 17.51 -17.57
C ALA A 14 17.21 17.06 -16.74
N ALA A 15 16.24 16.39 -17.37
CA ALA A 15 15.08 15.82 -16.69
C ALA A 15 15.48 14.69 -15.73
N LEU A 16 16.41 13.81 -16.15
CA LEU A 16 17.02 12.78 -15.31
C LEU A 16 17.67 13.38 -14.06
N ALA A 17 18.57 14.35 -14.24
CA ALA A 17 19.24 15.03 -13.14
C ALA A 17 18.26 15.74 -12.18
N GLY A 18 17.20 16.35 -12.73
CA GLY A 18 16.13 16.98 -11.96
C GLY A 18 15.36 15.98 -11.09
N ARG A 19 15.07 14.79 -11.62
CA ARG A 19 14.34 13.74 -10.91
C ARG A 19 15.19 13.08 -9.82
N PHE A 20 16.45 12.74 -10.11
CA PHE A 20 17.36 12.22 -9.09
C PHE A 20 17.51 13.20 -7.93
N ARG A 21 17.63 14.51 -8.21
CA ARG A 21 17.64 15.54 -7.15
C ARG A 21 16.38 15.49 -6.26
N ALA A 22 15.20 15.32 -6.85
CA ALA A 22 13.96 15.21 -6.09
C ALA A 22 13.92 13.95 -5.21
N HIS A 23 14.39 12.81 -5.74
CA HIS A 23 14.45 11.56 -4.98
C HIS A 23 15.51 11.62 -3.86
N ILE A 24 16.68 12.21 -4.10
CA ILE A 24 17.73 12.42 -3.09
C ILE A 24 17.21 13.25 -1.91
N ALA A 25 16.37 14.25 -2.17
CA ALA A 25 15.80 15.11 -1.13
C ALA A 25 14.92 14.35 -0.11
N VAL A 26 14.28 13.27 -0.54
CA VAL A 26 13.38 12.44 0.30
C VAL A 26 14.01 11.10 0.74
N THR A 27 15.19 10.77 0.21
CA THR A 27 15.90 9.52 0.51
C THR A 27 16.85 9.72 1.69
N PRO A 28 16.73 8.91 2.77
CA PRO A 28 17.67 8.93 3.89
C PRO A 28 19.12 8.67 3.46
N ALA A 29 20.09 9.11 4.26
CA ALA A 29 21.51 8.82 4.01
C ALA A 29 21.79 7.30 4.00
N GLY A 30 22.63 6.85 3.07
CA GLY A 30 23.02 5.45 2.90
C GLY A 30 23.46 5.16 1.46
N GLU A 31 23.86 3.91 1.21
CA GLU A 31 24.40 3.43 -0.08
C GLU A 31 23.49 3.76 -1.28
N TYR A 32 22.17 3.60 -1.12
CA TYR A 32 21.21 3.92 -2.18
C TYR A 32 21.22 5.42 -2.54
N ARG A 33 21.42 6.31 -1.56
CA ARG A 33 21.50 7.75 -1.81
C ARG A 33 22.80 8.12 -2.54
N GLU A 34 23.92 7.52 -2.15
CA GLU A 34 25.22 7.75 -2.79
C GLU A 34 25.21 7.36 -4.26
N ILE A 35 24.57 6.23 -4.59
CA ILE A 35 24.37 5.79 -5.98
C ILE A 35 23.56 6.84 -6.76
N MET A 36 22.51 7.42 -6.18
CA MET A 36 21.72 8.46 -6.84
C MET A 36 22.49 9.78 -7.01
N GLU A 37 23.31 10.14 -6.03
CA GLU A 37 24.16 11.34 -6.12
C GLU A 37 25.19 11.22 -7.23
N ARG A 38 25.84 10.04 -7.36
CA ARG A 38 26.73 9.72 -8.49
C ARG A 38 26.02 9.90 -9.84
N ARG A 39 24.86 9.25 -10.01
CA ARG A 39 24.08 9.31 -11.28
C ARG A 39 23.58 10.70 -11.61
N MET A 40 23.19 11.48 -10.61
CA MET A 40 22.85 12.90 -10.79
C MET A 40 24.07 13.69 -11.29
N GLY A 41 25.27 13.36 -10.79
CA GLY A 41 26.54 13.90 -11.26
C GLY A 41 26.79 13.56 -12.73
N ASP A 42 26.65 12.28 -13.10
CA ASP A 42 26.86 11.78 -14.46
C ASP A 42 25.92 12.48 -15.47
N ALA A 43 24.62 12.50 -15.19
CA ALA A 43 23.62 13.16 -16.04
C ALA A 43 23.91 14.68 -16.21
N ARG A 44 24.37 15.36 -15.15
CA ARG A 44 24.79 16.77 -15.25
C ARG A 44 26.05 16.93 -16.09
N GLY A 45 27.00 16.00 -15.99
CA GLY A 45 28.19 15.94 -16.84
C GLY A 45 27.81 15.78 -18.31
N HIS A 46 26.86 14.90 -18.62
CA HIS A 46 26.35 14.72 -19.98
C HIS A 46 25.68 15.99 -20.52
N VAL A 47 24.86 16.69 -19.72
CA VAL A 47 24.29 18.00 -20.11
C VAL A 47 25.38 18.99 -20.48
N TYR A 48 26.45 19.07 -19.68
CA TYR A 48 27.58 19.97 -19.95
C TYR A 48 28.26 19.63 -21.29
N LEU A 49 28.57 18.34 -21.54
CA LEU A 49 29.19 17.90 -22.79
C LEU A 49 28.29 18.17 -24.02
N LEU A 50 26.98 18.00 -23.86
CA LEU A 50 26.00 18.30 -24.91
C LEU A 50 25.90 19.80 -25.18
N ASP A 51 25.94 20.64 -24.15
CA ASP A 51 25.98 22.10 -24.30
C ASP A 51 27.25 22.56 -25.01
N GLU A 52 28.40 22.01 -24.64
CA GLU A 52 29.67 22.27 -25.32
C GLU A 52 29.60 21.87 -26.80
N ARG A 53 29.05 20.68 -27.10
CA ARG A 53 28.87 20.23 -28.47
C ARG A 53 27.90 21.13 -29.26
N LEU A 54 26.76 21.49 -28.68
CA LEU A 54 25.77 22.39 -29.29
C LEU A 54 26.37 23.77 -29.61
N ASN A 55 27.21 24.31 -28.71
CA ASN A 55 27.92 25.57 -28.93
C ASN A 55 28.96 25.45 -30.05
N SER A 56 29.67 24.31 -30.13
CA SER A 56 30.65 24.05 -31.21
C SER A 56 29.98 23.98 -32.58
N LEU A 57 28.75 23.49 -32.66
CA LEU A 57 27.96 23.40 -33.88
C LEU A 57 27.29 24.73 -34.28
N ASN A 58 27.25 25.72 -33.37
CA ASN A 58 26.71 27.04 -33.64
C ASN A 58 27.60 28.16 -33.06
N PRO A 59 28.80 28.42 -33.63
CA PRO A 59 29.78 29.32 -33.02
C PRO A 59 29.41 30.81 -33.05
N ARG A 60 28.35 31.20 -33.76
CA ARG A 60 27.90 32.59 -33.90
C ARG A 60 26.38 32.63 -33.96
N GLY A 61 25.76 33.36 -33.04
CA GLY A 61 24.31 33.46 -32.83
C GLY A 61 23.49 33.90 -34.05
N LEU A 62 23.32 33.00 -35.01
CA LEU A 62 22.29 33.06 -36.03
C LEU A 62 21.10 32.26 -35.51
N VAL A 63 20.19 32.98 -34.87
CA VAL A 63 18.83 32.51 -34.59
C VAL A 63 18.13 32.38 -35.95
N GLN A 64 18.38 31.28 -36.65
CA GLN A 64 17.57 30.89 -37.79
C GLN A 64 16.30 30.27 -37.24
N THR A 65 15.28 31.11 -37.11
CA THR A 65 13.89 30.69 -36.96
C THR A 65 13.48 29.97 -38.24
N VAL A 66 13.82 28.70 -38.35
CA VAL A 66 13.19 27.80 -39.33
C VAL A 66 11.99 27.18 -38.62
N ALA A 67 10.83 27.78 -38.87
CA ALA A 67 9.54 27.14 -38.66
C ALA A 67 9.48 25.90 -39.57
N GLY A 68 9.88 24.75 -39.03
CA GLY A 68 9.81 23.45 -39.69
C GLY A 68 8.92 22.52 -38.88
N ASN A 69 7.70 22.29 -39.38
CA ASN A 69 6.78 21.26 -38.88
C ASN A 69 7.42 19.86 -39.03
N VAL A 70 8.10 19.34 -38.01
CA VAL A 70 8.51 17.92 -37.92
C VAL A 70 8.63 17.50 -36.44
N LEU A 71 7.76 16.59 -36.04
CA LEU A 71 7.80 15.72 -34.84
C LEU A 71 8.22 16.36 -33.47
N ARG A 72 7.27 16.98 -32.76
CA ARG A 72 7.32 17.07 -31.28
C ARG A 72 7.00 15.69 -30.70
N PHE A 73 7.93 14.73 -30.76
CA PHE A 73 7.67 13.38 -30.23
C PHE A 73 8.00 13.18 -28.75
N THR A 74 8.55 14.18 -28.06
CA THR A 74 9.02 13.95 -26.67
C THR A 74 8.54 14.95 -25.65
N GLU A 75 8.04 16.14 -26.02
CA GLU A 75 7.48 17.06 -25.01
C GLU A 75 6.12 16.61 -24.46
N GLN A 76 5.28 15.95 -25.28
CA GLN A 76 3.98 15.44 -24.84
C GLN A 76 4.06 14.04 -24.22
N ALA A 77 4.94 13.16 -24.69
CA ALA A 77 5.15 11.85 -24.06
C ALA A 77 5.88 11.97 -22.71
N ALA A 78 6.86 12.88 -22.59
CA ALA A 78 7.50 13.19 -21.32
C ALA A 78 6.57 13.95 -20.35
N ARG A 79 5.46 14.56 -20.81
CA ARG A 79 4.41 15.14 -19.94
C ARG A 79 3.32 14.14 -19.59
N LEU A 80 2.94 13.24 -20.51
CA LEU A 80 1.85 12.28 -20.31
C LEU A 80 2.20 11.12 -19.36
N SER A 81 3.49 10.81 -19.18
CA SER A 81 3.95 9.93 -18.09
C SER A 81 4.24 10.66 -16.77
N LEU A 82 4.27 12.01 -16.79
CA LEU A 82 4.64 12.86 -15.66
C LEU A 82 3.44 13.33 -14.83
N GLU A 83 2.23 13.32 -15.40
CA GLU A 83 1.01 13.78 -14.71
C GLU A 83 0.30 12.70 -13.88
N THR A 84 0.71 11.43 -13.95
CA THR A 84 0.06 10.34 -13.20
C THR A 84 0.65 10.06 -11.82
N ALA A 85 1.34 11.03 -11.23
CA ALA A 85 1.72 10.98 -9.82
C ALA A 85 1.27 12.27 -9.13
N ARG A 86 0.01 12.29 -8.68
CA ARG A 86 -0.39 13.18 -7.60
C ARG A 86 0.58 12.96 -6.43
N ALA A 87 1.48 13.91 -6.22
CA ALA A 87 2.07 14.14 -4.93
C ALA A 87 0.92 14.53 -3.99
N VAL A 88 0.32 13.53 -3.35
CA VAL A 88 -0.43 13.76 -2.12
C VAL A 88 0.63 13.86 -1.02
N PRO A 89 0.85 15.03 -0.40
CA PRO A 89 1.71 15.14 0.75
C PRO A 89 1.01 14.50 1.96
N ASN A 90 0.92 13.17 2.00
CA ASN A 90 0.63 12.45 3.23
C ASN A 90 1.93 12.34 4.05
N ALA A 91 2.46 13.48 4.47
CA ALA A 91 3.57 13.53 5.42
C ALA A 91 3.12 13.31 6.88
N LEU A 92 1.84 13.03 7.11
CA LEU A 92 1.29 12.69 8.40
C LEU A 92 0.42 11.46 8.24
N VAL A 93 0.63 10.50 9.13
CA VAL A 93 -0.01 9.17 9.22
C VAL A 93 0.73 8.11 8.38
N TRP A 94 0.92 6.94 9.01
CA TRP A 94 1.43 5.65 8.51
C TRP A 94 2.86 5.24 8.92
N GLY A 95 2.93 4.00 9.41
CA GLY A 95 4.02 3.45 10.22
C GLY A 95 5.37 3.34 9.53
N ARG A 96 6.40 3.49 10.37
CA ARG A 96 7.81 3.79 10.10
C ARG A 96 8.62 2.72 9.33
N GLY A 97 8.02 1.79 8.58
CA GLY A 97 8.76 0.69 7.97
C GLY A 97 8.26 0.13 6.63
N THR A 98 6.95 0.04 6.40
CA THR A 98 6.39 -0.51 5.15
C THR A 98 6.16 0.56 4.09
N ALA A 99 5.74 1.76 4.50
CA ALA A 99 5.59 2.92 3.63
C ALA A 99 6.92 3.31 2.94
N THR A 100 8.05 3.16 3.62
CA THR A 100 9.38 3.48 3.07
C THR A 100 9.81 2.50 1.97
N ARG A 101 9.54 1.18 2.11
CA ARG A 101 9.96 0.17 1.12
C ARG A 101 9.15 0.22 -0.17
N GLN A 102 7.83 0.40 -0.05
CA GLN A 102 6.98 0.54 -1.24
C GLN A 102 7.28 1.85 -1.99
N GLN A 103 7.61 2.93 -1.26
CA GLN A 103 8.10 4.16 -1.86
C GLN A 103 9.44 3.95 -2.59
N MET A 104 10.38 3.21 -1.99
CA MET A 104 11.67 2.89 -2.64
C MET A 104 11.49 2.07 -3.92
N LEU A 105 10.61 1.07 -3.91
CA LEU A 105 10.26 0.31 -5.13
C LEU A 105 9.68 1.21 -6.21
N ARG A 106 8.75 2.09 -5.83
CA ARG A 106 8.14 3.05 -6.77
C ARG A 106 9.17 4.03 -7.33
N ASN A 107 10.07 4.52 -6.50
CA ASN A 107 11.17 5.39 -6.94
C ASN A 107 12.08 4.66 -7.93
N ALA A 108 12.47 3.41 -7.66
CA ALA A 108 13.29 2.60 -8.55
C ALA A 108 12.59 2.31 -9.90
N GLN A 109 11.28 2.05 -9.89
CA GLN A 109 10.48 1.90 -11.12
C GLN A 109 10.47 3.17 -11.97
N ASP A 110 10.23 4.31 -11.31
CA ASP A 110 10.21 5.61 -11.97
C ASP A 110 11.57 5.97 -12.55
N GLU A 111 12.66 5.68 -11.82
CA GLU A 111 14.06 5.84 -12.25
C GLU A 111 14.36 4.97 -13.46
N TYR A 112 13.97 3.70 -13.43
CA TYR A 112 14.16 2.78 -14.56
C TYR A 112 13.46 3.30 -15.82
N ALA A 113 12.20 3.73 -15.70
CA ALA A 113 11.40 4.20 -16.82
C ALA A 113 12.00 5.44 -17.49
N VAL A 114 12.45 6.42 -16.69
CA VAL A 114 13.05 7.65 -17.24
C VAL A 114 14.40 7.40 -17.88
N THR A 115 15.25 6.54 -17.30
CA THR A 115 16.55 6.18 -17.89
C THR A 115 16.36 5.41 -19.20
N ALA A 116 15.39 4.49 -19.26
CA ALA A 116 15.07 3.74 -20.47
C ALA A 116 14.63 4.66 -21.63
N LEU A 117 13.84 5.69 -21.31
CA LEU A 117 13.48 6.73 -22.27
C LEU A 117 14.72 7.50 -22.74
N GLY A 118 15.60 7.92 -21.83
CA GLY A 118 16.85 8.61 -22.18
C GLY A 118 17.73 7.80 -23.14
N VAL A 119 17.92 6.50 -22.87
CA VAL A 119 18.64 5.56 -23.75
C VAL A 119 17.99 5.48 -25.13
N ALA A 120 16.65 5.43 -25.20
CA ALA A 120 15.93 5.39 -26.47
C ALA A 120 16.12 6.68 -27.29
N VAL A 121 16.08 7.85 -26.64
CA VAL A 121 16.35 9.14 -27.29
C VAL A 121 17.80 9.19 -27.79
N CYS A 122 18.77 8.71 -27.00
CA CYS A 122 20.17 8.62 -27.43
C CYS A 122 20.34 7.72 -28.65
N ARG A 123 19.70 6.55 -28.71
CA ARG A 123 19.73 5.65 -29.89
C ARG A 123 19.22 6.34 -31.15
N ALA A 124 18.11 7.08 -31.04
CA ALA A 124 17.55 7.81 -32.17
C ALA A 124 18.49 8.94 -32.62
N ALA A 125 19.05 9.70 -31.68
CA ALA A 125 19.98 10.78 -31.96
C ALA A 125 21.32 10.28 -32.55
N GLU A 126 21.86 9.18 -32.04
CA GLU A 126 23.07 8.52 -32.56
C GLU A 126 22.87 8.19 -34.04
N ARG A 127 21.72 7.59 -34.39
CA ARG A 127 21.39 7.25 -35.79
C ARG A 127 21.26 8.49 -36.69
N ILE A 128 20.79 9.61 -36.15
CA ILE A 128 20.74 10.89 -36.87
C ILE A 128 22.16 11.44 -37.08
N ALA A 129 23.03 11.36 -36.08
CA ALA A 129 24.43 11.80 -36.17
C ALA A 129 25.23 10.97 -37.18
N GLU A 130 25.07 9.65 -37.17
CA GLU A 130 25.67 8.74 -38.15
C GLU A 130 25.27 9.09 -39.60
N LYS A 131 23.98 9.34 -39.84
CA LYS A 131 23.48 9.76 -41.17
C LYS A 131 24.00 11.13 -41.58
N ALA A 132 24.25 12.02 -40.61
CA ALA A 132 24.87 13.32 -40.84
C ALA A 132 26.39 13.24 -40.99
N GLN A 133 26.98 12.04 -40.87
CA GLN A 133 28.43 11.80 -40.88
C GLN A 133 29.19 12.62 -39.82
N ASP A 134 28.53 12.91 -38.69
CA ASP A 134 29.14 13.60 -37.55
C ASP A 134 29.64 12.57 -36.52
N ALA A 135 30.90 12.16 -36.67
CA ALA A 135 31.53 11.17 -35.80
C ALA A 135 31.61 11.65 -34.33
N ILE A 136 31.91 12.93 -34.10
CA ILE A 136 32.05 13.50 -32.75
C ILE A 136 30.71 13.41 -32.00
N SER A 137 29.62 13.83 -32.65
CA SER A 137 28.29 13.73 -32.04
C SER A 137 27.83 12.28 -31.91
N SER A 138 28.14 11.41 -32.87
CA SER A 138 27.81 9.98 -32.78
C SER A 138 28.52 9.31 -31.60
N ASP A 139 29.80 9.58 -31.39
CA ASP A 139 30.59 9.00 -30.30
C ASP A 139 30.14 9.50 -28.93
N LEU A 140 29.85 10.79 -28.81
CA LEU A 140 29.27 11.36 -27.58
C LEU A 140 27.94 10.70 -27.23
N LEU A 141 27.03 10.59 -28.20
CA LEU A 141 25.71 9.98 -27.99
C LEU A 141 25.80 8.49 -27.67
N ARG A 142 26.77 7.78 -28.26
CA ARG A 142 27.06 6.39 -27.94
C ARG A 142 27.58 6.22 -26.52
N SER A 143 28.47 7.11 -26.07
CA SER A 143 28.98 7.11 -24.70
C SER A 143 27.84 7.31 -23.70
N ILE A 144 27.03 8.36 -23.88
CA ILE A 144 25.87 8.65 -23.00
C ILE A 144 24.90 7.47 -23.00
N ARG A 145 24.63 6.88 -24.17
CA ARG A 145 23.79 5.69 -24.27
C ARG A 145 24.34 4.51 -23.47
N HIS A 146 25.64 4.25 -23.55
CA HIS A 146 26.27 3.13 -22.86
C HIS A 146 26.22 3.31 -21.35
N ASP A 147 26.52 4.51 -20.85
CA ASP A 147 26.39 4.86 -19.42
C ASP A 147 24.93 4.67 -18.94
N GLY A 148 23.96 5.05 -19.77
CA GLY A 148 22.54 4.84 -19.49
C GLY A 148 22.13 3.37 -19.48
N GLU A 149 22.69 2.53 -20.36
CA GLU A 149 22.48 1.07 -20.40
C GLU A 149 23.04 0.39 -19.15
N GLU A 150 24.27 0.74 -18.73
CA GLU A 150 24.87 0.26 -17.47
C GLU A 150 24.00 0.67 -16.27
N THR A 151 23.53 1.92 -16.26
CA THR A 151 22.63 2.43 -15.21
C THR A 151 21.32 1.64 -15.15
N LEU A 152 20.75 1.22 -16.30
CA LEU A 152 19.54 0.40 -16.33
C LEU A 152 19.76 -0.98 -15.71
N GLU A 153 20.90 -1.61 -15.97
CA GLU A 153 21.24 -2.91 -15.36
C GLU A 153 21.36 -2.78 -13.84
N GLU A 154 22.06 -1.75 -13.35
CA GLU A 154 22.19 -1.49 -11.92
C GLU A 154 20.82 -1.20 -11.26
N ILE A 155 19.94 -0.41 -11.90
CA ILE A 155 18.58 -0.15 -11.39
C ILE A 155 17.75 -1.42 -11.42
N GLY A 156 17.83 -2.23 -12.48
CA GLY A 156 17.10 -3.50 -12.60
C GLY A 156 17.41 -4.45 -11.45
N ASN A 157 18.69 -4.66 -11.17
CA ASN A 157 19.15 -5.47 -10.03
C ASN A 157 18.67 -4.90 -8.68
N SER A 158 18.64 -3.56 -8.55
CA SER A 158 18.10 -2.91 -7.36
C SER A 158 16.59 -3.12 -7.23
N LEU A 159 15.84 -3.03 -8.32
CA LEU A 159 14.39 -3.17 -8.36
C LEU A 159 13.95 -4.58 -7.94
N GLU A 160 14.66 -5.61 -8.41
CA GLU A 160 14.45 -7.01 -7.99
C GLU A 160 14.65 -7.17 -6.47
N ARG A 161 15.76 -6.66 -5.92
CA ARG A 161 16.01 -6.69 -4.47
C ARG A 161 14.95 -5.95 -3.65
N HIS A 162 14.49 -4.79 -4.12
CA HIS A 162 13.44 -4.03 -3.45
C HIS A 162 12.07 -4.73 -3.54
N ALA A 163 11.77 -5.41 -4.64
CA ALA A 163 10.57 -6.22 -4.81
C ALA A 163 10.60 -7.44 -3.87
N GLU A 164 11.70 -8.18 -3.81
CA GLU A 164 11.90 -9.27 -2.86
C GLU A 164 11.75 -8.81 -1.41
N ALA A 165 12.38 -7.69 -1.05
CA ALA A 165 12.26 -7.11 0.29
C ALA A 165 10.82 -6.67 0.61
N ALA A 166 10.05 -6.20 -0.37
CA ALA A 166 8.64 -5.87 -0.21
C ALA A 166 7.77 -7.12 0.01
N VAL A 167 8.03 -8.20 -0.73
CA VAL A 167 7.36 -9.51 -0.54
C VAL A 167 7.67 -10.07 0.85
N LEU A 168 8.94 -10.15 1.25
CA LEU A 168 9.35 -10.59 2.58
C LEU A 168 8.73 -9.71 3.69
N ALA A 169 8.63 -8.41 3.45
CA ALA A 169 7.98 -7.48 4.39
C ALA A 169 6.45 -7.60 4.41
N ALA A 170 5.81 -8.24 3.43
CA ALA A 170 4.39 -8.60 3.42
C ALA A 170 4.15 -9.98 4.06
N GLU A 171 5.10 -10.91 3.94
CA GLU A 171 5.04 -12.24 4.57
C GLU A 171 5.35 -12.20 6.07
N ARG A 172 6.32 -11.38 6.50
CA ARG A 172 6.68 -11.22 7.92
C ARG A 172 5.55 -10.71 8.83
N PRO A 173 4.71 -9.73 8.46
CA PRO A 173 3.56 -9.33 9.26
C PRO A 173 2.49 -10.42 9.31
N ALA A 174 2.36 -11.29 8.30
CA ALA A 174 1.47 -12.44 8.36
C ALA A 174 1.94 -13.47 9.39
N VAL A 175 3.23 -13.84 9.40
CA VAL A 175 3.77 -14.85 10.33
C VAL A 175 3.96 -14.31 11.76
N VAL A 176 4.50 -13.10 11.91
CA VAL A 176 4.70 -12.47 13.23
C VAL A 176 3.36 -11.96 13.80
N GLY A 177 2.49 -11.42 12.94
CA GLY A 177 1.13 -11.02 13.29
C GLY A 177 0.29 -12.23 13.70
N ALA A 178 0.32 -13.33 12.97
CA ALA A 178 -0.39 -14.56 13.37
C ALA A 178 0.17 -15.15 14.67
N ALA A 179 1.48 -15.22 14.85
CA ALA A 179 2.08 -15.74 16.09
C ALA A 179 1.79 -14.82 17.30
N ARG A 180 1.77 -13.51 17.11
CA ARG A 180 1.41 -12.54 18.15
C ARG A 180 -0.09 -12.54 18.43
N ALA A 181 -0.92 -12.55 17.40
CA ALA A 181 -2.38 -12.64 17.50
C ALA A 181 -2.79 -13.93 18.18
N LEU A 182 -2.15 -15.07 17.87
CA LEU A 182 -2.39 -16.34 18.54
C LEU A 182 -2.01 -16.28 20.03
N ARG A 183 -0.88 -15.65 20.38
CA ARG A 183 -0.50 -15.45 21.79
C ARG A 183 -1.45 -14.51 22.53
N GLU A 184 -1.87 -13.41 21.90
CA GLU A 184 -2.80 -12.44 22.50
C GLU A 184 -4.21 -13.02 22.61
N TRP A 185 -4.68 -13.77 21.61
CA TRP A 185 -5.91 -14.56 21.63
C TRP A 185 -5.87 -15.64 22.71
N SER A 186 -4.76 -16.37 22.85
CA SER A 186 -4.59 -17.38 23.89
C SER A 186 -4.57 -16.75 25.29
N ARG A 187 -3.99 -15.56 25.45
CA ARG A 187 -3.99 -14.81 26.71
C ARG A 187 -5.40 -14.30 27.03
N TRP A 188 -6.07 -13.69 26.06
CA TRP A 188 -7.45 -13.25 26.20
C TRP A 188 -8.39 -14.42 26.50
N LEU A 189 -8.29 -15.55 25.78
CA LEU A 189 -9.05 -16.76 26.07
C LEU A 189 -8.78 -17.24 27.49
N ARG A 190 -7.54 -17.17 27.99
CA ARG A 190 -7.24 -17.55 29.37
C ARG A 190 -7.89 -16.61 30.39
N GLU A 191 -7.80 -15.29 30.16
CA GLU A 191 -8.40 -14.25 31.00
C GLU A 191 -9.94 -14.21 30.92
N THR A 192 -10.51 -14.71 29.83
CA THR A 192 -11.95 -14.72 29.57
C THR A 192 -12.58 -16.09 29.85
N ALA A 193 -11.83 -17.18 29.77
CA ALA A 193 -12.26 -18.54 30.15
C ALA A 193 -12.56 -18.64 31.65
N GLU A 194 -11.86 -17.88 32.49
CA GLU A 194 -12.21 -17.75 33.91
C GLU A 194 -13.61 -17.14 34.12
N ARG A 195 -14.14 -16.41 33.12
CA ARG A 195 -15.46 -15.76 33.14
C ARG A 195 -16.53 -16.47 32.29
N MET A 196 -16.18 -17.53 31.56
CA MET A 196 -17.03 -18.11 30.51
C MET A 196 -17.00 -19.65 30.52
N PRO A 197 -18.06 -20.33 31.02
CA PRO A 197 -18.23 -21.77 30.84
C PRO A 197 -18.42 -22.08 29.35
N GLY A 198 -17.54 -22.91 28.77
CA GLY A 198 -17.59 -23.28 27.34
C GLY A 198 -16.56 -22.59 26.43
N ALA A 199 -15.65 -21.79 26.97
CA ALA A 199 -14.55 -21.16 26.24
C ALA A 199 -13.63 -22.15 25.48
N ASP A 200 -13.65 -23.43 25.86
CA ASP A 200 -12.96 -24.49 25.12
C ASP A 200 -13.44 -24.66 23.67
N ARG A 201 -14.64 -24.19 23.33
CA ARG A 201 -15.15 -24.21 21.94
C ARG A 201 -14.54 -23.13 21.04
N LEU A 202 -13.95 -22.10 21.64
CA LEU A 202 -13.20 -21.05 20.95
C LEU A 202 -11.71 -21.43 20.83
N ARG A 203 -11.33 -22.63 21.29
CA ARG A 203 -9.97 -23.17 21.22
C ARG A 203 -9.68 -23.63 19.78
N GLY A 204 -9.27 -22.68 18.96
CA GLY A 204 -8.79 -22.87 17.59
C GLY A 204 -7.97 -21.66 17.16
N THR A 205 -7.19 -21.81 16.08
CA THR A 205 -6.53 -20.65 15.44
C THR A 205 -7.63 -19.68 15.02
N PRO A 206 -7.61 -18.41 15.46
CA PRO A 206 -8.59 -17.45 14.97
C PRO A 206 -8.27 -17.18 13.51
N ASP A 207 -9.03 -17.78 12.59
CA ASP A 207 -8.87 -17.57 11.14
C ASP A 207 -8.85 -16.06 10.82
N GLY A 208 -9.60 -15.25 11.56
CA GLY A 208 -9.63 -13.78 11.45
C GLY A 208 -8.29 -13.05 11.56
N ALA A 209 -7.26 -13.64 12.16
CA ALA A 209 -5.93 -13.01 12.22
C ALA A 209 -5.17 -13.08 10.88
N LEU A 210 -5.49 -14.08 10.05
CA LEU A 210 -4.89 -14.34 8.73
C LEU A 210 -5.79 -13.92 7.57
N MET A 211 -7.07 -13.65 7.84
CA MET A 211 -8.05 -13.32 6.82
C MET A 211 -7.79 -11.97 6.17
N SER A 212 -8.01 -11.93 4.86
CA SER A 212 -8.02 -10.69 4.08
C SER A 212 -9.32 -9.91 4.37
N GLU A 213 -9.32 -8.60 4.11
CA GLU A 213 -10.51 -7.75 4.35
C GLU A 213 -11.78 -8.29 3.66
N ALA A 214 -11.62 -8.93 2.49
CA ALA A 214 -12.71 -9.49 1.70
C ALA A 214 -13.40 -10.69 2.37
N GLU A 215 -12.76 -11.32 3.36
CA GLU A 215 -13.27 -12.53 4.02
C GLU A 215 -13.91 -12.19 5.39
N LEU A 216 -13.85 -10.93 5.83
CA LEU A 216 -14.45 -10.53 7.10
C LEU A 216 -15.98 -10.60 7.07
N PRO A 217 -16.63 -10.99 8.19
CA PRO A 217 -18.10 -10.96 8.33
C PRO A 217 -18.72 -9.56 8.11
N ILE A 218 -17.91 -8.50 8.20
CA ILE A 218 -18.32 -7.13 7.89
C ILE A 218 -17.67 -6.71 6.57
N SER A 219 -18.48 -6.54 5.52
CA SER A 219 -17.99 -6.06 4.22
C SER A 219 -17.40 -4.64 4.29
N ASP A 220 -16.35 -4.39 3.49
CA ASP A 220 -15.64 -3.10 3.39
C ASP A 220 -15.10 -2.58 4.73
N TYR A 221 -14.72 -3.47 5.64
CA TYR A 221 -14.39 -3.14 7.04
C TYR A 221 -13.40 -1.99 7.22
N ARG A 222 -12.38 -1.83 6.35
CA ARG A 222 -11.41 -0.73 6.45
C ARG A 222 -11.94 0.61 5.97
N ARG A 223 -12.97 0.60 5.13
CA ARG A 223 -13.60 1.80 4.57
C ARG A 223 -14.71 2.34 5.48
N LEU A 224 -15.18 1.53 6.43
CA LEU A 224 -16.17 1.92 7.42
C LEU A 224 -15.57 2.79 8.53
N SER A 225 -16.34 3.80 8.95
CA SER A 225 -16.00 4.59 10.13
C SER A 225 -16.17 3.75 11.40
N ALA A 226 -15.48 4.14 12.48
CA ALA A 226 -15.58 3.43 13.76
C ALA A 226 -17.03 3.34 14.25
N GLY A 227 -17.85 4.38 14.05
CA GLY A 227 -19.28 4.37 14.39
C GLY A 227 -20.06 3.29 13.64
N MET A 228 -19.89 3.22 12.31
CA MET A 228 -20.56 2.22 11.47
C MET A 228 -20.16 0.79 11.84
N ILE A 229 -18.92 0.59 12.27
CA ILE A 229 -18.46 -0.72 12.76
C ILE A 229 -19.15 -1.03 14.09
N LEU A 230 -19.15 -0.09 15.05
CA LEU A 230 -19.77 -0.26 16.36
C LEU A 230 -21.27 -0.61 16.27
N ASP A 231 -21.98 -0.06 15.28
CA ASP A 231 -23.40 -0.34 15.04
C ASP A 231 -23.65 -1.77 14.52
N ARG A 232 -22.68 -2.36 13.83
CA ARG A 232 -22.78 -3.71 13.25
C ARG A 232 -22.34 -4.81 14.22
N LEU A 233 -21.44 -4.51 15.16
CA LEU A 233 -20.93 -5.52 16.11
C LEU A 233 -22.04 -6.27 16.87
N PRO A 234 -23.10 -5.64 17.41
CA PRO A 234 -24.13 -6.35 18.17
C PRO A 234 -24.96 -7.34 17.35
N GLN A 235 -24.89 -7.25 16.01
CA GLN A 235 -25.61 -8.13 15.09
C GLN A 235 -24.83 -9.40 14.77
N LEU A 236 -23.52 -9.42 15.05
CA LEU A 236 -22.66 -10.55 14.75
C LEU A 236 -22.78 -11.64 15.83
N PRO A 237 -22.74 -12.92 15.44
CA PRO A 237 -22.64 -14.02 16.39
C PRO A 237 -21.30 -14.00 17.14
N GLN A 238 -21.23 -14.68 18.28
CA GLN A 238 -20.00 -14.77 19.10
C GLN A 238 -18.75 -15.20 18.29
N THR A 239 -18.92 -16.11 17.32
CA THR A 239 -17.82 -16.57 16.43
C THR A 239 -17.29 -15.46 15.52
N ASP A 240 -18.18 -14.62 15.00
CA ASP A 240 -17.82 -13.55 14.07
C ASP A 240 -17.24 -12.36 14.84
N LEU A 241 -17.77 -12.06 16.02
CA LEU A 241 -17.20 -11.09 16.96
C LEU A 241 -15.76 -11.45 17.35
N ALA A 242 -15.50 -12.73 17.60
CA ALA A 242 -14.17 -13.26 17.87
C ALA A 242 -13.22 -13.06 16.66
N THR A 243 -13.69 -13.40 15.46
CA THR A 243 -12.95 -13.23 14.19
C THR A 243 -12.60 -11.77 13.93
N VAL A 244 -13.58 -10.86 14.02
CA VAL A 244 -13.36 -9.41 13.86
C VAL A 244 -12.43 -8.86 14.95
N GLY A 245 -12.56 -9.34 16.19
CA GLY A 245 -11.67 -8.97 17.29
C GLY A 245 -10.23 -9.42 17.07
N ALA A 246 -10.00 -10.58 16.46
CA ALA A 246 -8.66 -11.03 16.10
C ALA A 246 -8.07 -10.17 14.97
N TYR A 247 -8.86 -9.90 13.92
CA TYR A 247 -8.47 -9.03 12.81
C TYR A 247 -8.13 -7.60 13.27
N GLU A 248 -8.97 -7.00 14.11
CA GLU A 248 -8.79 -5.63 14.58
C GLU A 248 -7.50 -5.51 15.40
N ARG A 249 -7.18 -6.49 16.27
CA ARG A 249 -5.94 -6.49 17.06
C ARG A 249 -4.68 -6.64 16.19
N SER A 250 -4.73 -7.42 15.11
CA SER A 250 -3.56 -7.63 14.23
C SER A 250 -3.30 -6.49 13.25
N HIS A 251 -4.29 -5.63 13.00
CA HIS A 251 -4.21 -4.58 11.99
C HIS A 251 -4.20 -3.16 12.57
N ALA A 252 -5.38 -2.64 12.96
CA ALA A 252 -5.55 -1.23 13.32
C ALA A 252 -5.59 -0.98 14.84
N ALA A 253 -5.90 -2.02 15.62
CA ALA A 253 -5.97 -2.03 17.08
C ALA A 253 -6.77 -0.86 17.68
N ARG A 254 -7.92 -0.49 17.08
CA ARG A 254 -8.73 0.62 17.56
C ARG A 254 -9.35 0.29 18.92
N PRO A 255 -9.04 1.02 19.99
CA PRO A 255 -9.41 0.65 21.36
C PRO A 255 -10.93 0.65 21.58
N THR A 256 -11.66 1.55 20.92
CA THR A 256 -13.12 1.64 21.04
C THR A 256 -13.83 0.40 20.49
N ILE A 257 -13.35 -0.13 19.37
CA ILE A 257 -13.89 -1.33 18.74
C ILE A 257 -13.56 -2.55 19.59
N LEU A 258 -12.30 -2.67 20.03
CA LEU A 258 -11.86 -3.77 20.89
C LEU A 258 -12.58 -3.78 22.24
N GLY A 259 -12.82 -2.61 22.84
CA GLY A 259 -13.61 -2.47 24.05
C GLY A 259 -15.05 -2.94 23.84
N ARG A 260 -15.70 -2.48 22.76
CA ARG A 260 -17.07 -2.91 22.42
C ARG A 260 -17.16 -4.41 22.16
N ILE A 261 -16.19 -4.99 21.45
CA ILE A 261 -16.12 -6.44 21.22
C ILE A 261 -15.96 -7.18 22.55
N ALA A 262 -15.11 -6.68 23.47
CA ALA A 262 -14.96 -7.28 24.79
C ALA A 262 -16.24 -7.22 25.63
N ASP A 263 -17.04 -6.15 25.51
CA ASP A 263 -18.34 -6.01 26.20
C ASP A 263 -19.42 -6.95 25.64
N LEU A 264 -19.38 -7.20 24.33
CA LEU A 264 -20.31 -8.08 23.63
C LEU A 264 -19.95 -9.56 23.80
N LEU A 265 -18.67 -9.88 23.87
CA LEU A 265 -18.21 -11.25 24.07
C LEU A 265 -18.59 -11.75 25.47
N GLY A 266 -19.46 -12.76 25.53
CA GLY A 266 -20.00 -13.28 26.78
C GLY A 266 -20.66 -14.66 26.62
N PRO A 267 -20.97 -15.36 27.73
CA PRO A 267 -21.58 -16.67 27.64
C PRO A 267 -23.00 -16.58 27.06
N GLU A 268 -23.22 -17.24 25.92
CA GLU A 268 -24.55 -17.45 25.37
C GLU A 268 -25.50 -18.01 26.45
N PRO A 269 -26.79 -17.65 26.47
CA PRO A 269 -27.75 -18.17 27.43
C PRO A 269 -27.79 -19.71 27.46
N TRP A 270 -27.71 -20.33 26.28
CA TRP A 270 -27.50 -21.76 26.06
C TRP A 270 -26.79 -21.99 24.72
N PRO A 271 -26.22 -23.20 24.48
CA PRO A 271 -25.48 -23.48 23.25
C PRO A 271 -26.29 -23.24 21.97
N GLY A 272 -25.72 -22.49 21.03
CA GLY A 272 -26.31 -22.24 19.72
C GLY A 272 -27.40 -21.18 19.73
N TYR A 273 -27.45 -20.34 20.77
CA TYR A 273 -28.45 -19.30 20.93
C TYR A 273 -28.46 -18.32 19.74
N ASP A 274 -27.27 -17.88 19.31
CA ASP A 274 -27.13 -16.85 18.26
C ASP A 274 -27.62 -17.33 16.88
N GLY A 275 -27.54 -18.64 16.62
CA GLY A 275 -28.02 -19.26 15.38
C GLY A 275 -29.49 -19.67 15.42
N MET A 276 -30.17 -19.50 16.55
CA MET A 276 -31.54 -19.99 16.76
C MET A 276 -32.58 -18.95 16.31
N HIS A 277 -33.66 -19.44 15.67
CA HIS A 277 -34.79 -18.60 15.28
C HIS A 277 -35.63 -18.16 16.50
N GLU A 278 -36.24 -16.98 16.41
CA GLU A 278 -37.01 -16.37 17.52
C GLU A 278 -38.12 -17.27 18.08
N ASP A 279 -38.81 -18.02 17.22
CA ASP A 279 -39.89 -18.92 17.65
C ASP A 279 -39.38 -20.07 18.52
N GLU A 280 -38.20 -20.61 18.19
CA GLU A 280 -37.57 -21.69 18.95
C GLU A 280 -37.03 -21.16 20.29
N ILE A 281 -36.46 -19.95 20.30
CA ILE A 281 -36.05 -19.25 21.53
C ILE A 281 -37.25 -19.03 22.44
N ARG A 282 -38.38 -18.57 21.91
CA ARG A 282 -39.62 -18.33 22.67
C ARG A 282 -40.16 -19.60 23.30
N LYS A 283 -40.23 -20.68 22.52
CA LYS A 283 -40.67 -22.00 23.01
C LYS A 283 -39.80 -22.45 24.19
N ARG A 284 -38.48 -22.34 24.04
CA ARG A 284 -37.52 -22.73 25.06
C ARG A 284 -37.55 -21.84 26.30
N LEU A 285 -37.85 -20.54 26.15
CA LEU A 285 -38.07 -19.62 27.26
C LEU A 285 -39.32 -19.97 28.09
N GLY A 286 -40.38 -20.48 27.46
CA GLY A 286 -41.59 -20.92 28.15
C GLY A 286 -41.35 -22.11 29.10
N GLU A 287 -40.34 -22.93 28.81
CA GLU A 287 -39.93 -24.09 29.63
C GLU A 287 -38.72 -23.79 30.53
N ALA A 288 -38.16 -22.58 30.46
CA ALA A 288 -36.92 -22.21 31.12
C ALA A 288 -37.12 -21.76 32.57
N SER A 289 -36.09 -21.95 33.41
CA SER A 289 -36.05 -21.40 34.76
C SER A 289 -35.82 -19.89 34.74
N GLU A 290 -36.28 -19.18 35.79
CA GLU A 290 -36.14 -17.73 35.92
C GLU A 290 -34.67 -17.25 35.79
N ARG A 291 -33.72 -18.06 36.24
CA ARG A 291 -32.28 -17.80 36.08
C ARG A 291 -31.85 -17.78 34.61
N VAL A 292 -32.39 -18.67 33.79
CA VAL A 292 -32.12 -18.72 32.34
C VAL A 292 -32.79 -17.54 31.65
N THR A 293 -34.02 -17.20 32.05
CA THR A 293 -34.75 -16.05 31.52
C THR A 293 -34.02 -14.72 31.79
N ARG A 294 -33.49 -14.52 33.00
CA ARG A 294 -32.64 -13.36 33.31
C ARG A 294 -31.36 -13.31 32.47
N ARG A 295 -30.71 -14.46 32.26
CA ARG A 295 -29.52 -14.54 31.38
C ARG A 295 -29.85 -14.15 29.94
N VAL A 296 -31.00 -14.58 29.41
CA VAL A 296 -31.47 -14.19 28.07
C VAL A 296 -31.72 -12.68 28.01
N LEU A 297 -32.42 -12.12 29.00
CA LEU A 297 -32.71 -10.68 29.05
C LEU A 297 -31.41 -9.85 29.05
N ASP A 298 -30.45 -10.21 29.89
CA ASP A 298 -29.15 -9.52 29.97
C ASP A 298 -28.30 -9.70 28.72
N TYR A 299 -28.45 -10.83 28.01
CA TYR A 299 -27.77 -11.11 26.76
C TYR A 299 -28.35 -10.28 25.60
N GLU A 300 -29.68 -10.32 25.44
CA GLU A 300 -30.41 -9.58 24.40
C GLU A 300 -30.22 -8.07 24.52
N ARG A 301 -30.22 -7.51 25.74
CA ARG A 301 -29.97 -6.08 25.98
C ARG A 301 -28.60 -5.61 25.51
N ARG A 302 -27.61 -6.49 25.52
CA ARG A 302 -26.24 -6.17 25.07
C ARG A 302 -26.07 -6.36 23.56
N HIS A 303 -26.86 -7.27 22.97
CA HIS A 303 -26.75 -7.70 21.57
C HIS A 303 -27.86 -7.10 20.70
N GLN A 304 -28.62 -7.97 20.01
CA GLN A 304 -29.57 -7.60 18.96
C GLN A 304 -30.84 -6.93 19.50
N ALA A 305 -31.09 -6.98 20.82
CA ALA A 305 -32.25 -6.42 21.47
C ALA A 305 -33.56 -6.77 20.75
N ARG A 306 -33.74 -8.05 20.40
CA ARG A 306 -34.93 -8.52 19.67
C ARG A 306 -36.16 -8.28 20.55
N SER A 307 -37.04 -7.38 20.12
CA SER A 307 -38.18 -6.92 20.92
C SER A 307 -39.07 -8.08 21.39
N THR A 308 -39.28 -9.07 20.53
CA THR A 308 -40.07 -10.28 20.81
C THR A 308 -39.50 -11.08 21.99
N ILE A 309 -38.16 -11.21 22.05
CA ILE A 309 -37.47 -12.00 23.07
C ILE A 309 -37.30 -11.20 24.36
N LEU A 310 -37.04 -9.89 24.27
CA LEU A 310 -37.01 -9.00 25.42
C LEU A 310 -38.36 -8.97 26.14
N MET A 311 -39.48 -8.90 25.42
CA MET A 311 -40.82 -8.96 26.01
C MET A 311 -41.12 -10.31 26.65
N ALA A 312 -40.75 -11.41 25.98
CA ALA A 312 -40.95 -12.76 26.51
C ALA A 312 -40.11 -13.02 27.77
N SER A 313 -38.87 -12.53 27.82
CA SER A 313 -37.97 -12.69 28.97
C SER A 313 -38.26 -11.72 30.12
N ALA A 314 -38.86 -10.55 29.84
CA ALA A 314 -39.33 -9.62 30.88
C ALA A 314 -40.67 -10.04 31.52
N GLY A 315 -41.33 -11.09 31.02
CA GLY A 315 -42.61 -11.58 31.54
C GLY A 315 -43.82 -10.75 31.13
N VAL A 316 -43.71 -9.96 30.06
CA VAL A 316 -44.78 -9.04 29.60
C VAL A 316 -45.79 -9.74 28.66
N LEU A 317 -45.48 -10.96 28.19
CA LEU A 317 -46.33 -11.78 27.32
C LEU A 317 -46.86 -13.05 28.01
N ALA A 318 -47.21 -12.95 29.30
CA ALA A 318 -47.93 -14.01 30.02
C ALA A 318 -49.42 -14.04 29.63
#